data_AF-A0A151JFE5-F1
#
_entry.id   AF-A0A151JFE5-F1
#
_cell.length_a   1.000
_cell.length_b   1.000
_cell.length_c   1.000
_cell.angle_alpha   90.00
_cell.angle_beta   90.00
_cell.angle_gamma   90.00
#
_symmetry.space_group_name_H-M   'P 1'
#
loop_
_entity.id
_entity.type
_entity.pdbx_description
1 polymer ?
#
loop_
_entity_poly.entity_id
_entity_poly.type
_entity_poly.pdbx_seq_one_letter_code
_entity_poly.pdbx_strand_id
1 'polypeptide(L)'
;MDNFSEKTKAIYIPFVKLVFFTLSSLILMNWLFGEQLSTLANRYFYLSSFPFLLSAALCIVMVKPLGILTYKGNFSRSLVLIIMVFYLSMLITMVQDLPRCCSNEVKSYNDPYSLNSSSHQGNITLKNYNVMRSKIIDKISLNSRSARGGSIISISNHVSVPLNISMTVWAVFPFSQDIKANSSETMLNSSIHALRHMSRQHVNSYDFSDVKYFKLIPDSDYRDNYISSIYEKYPKLKGKKLTILSPKNIELKKSIYIKLGFLFFILIFGGMCLFVVIELQSLKQSANDK
;
A
#
# COMPACT_ATOMS: atom_id res chain seq x y z
N MET A 1 4.11 -42.51 13.87
CA MET A 1 4.56 -41.19 14.38
C MET A 1 5.78 -40.64 13.65
N ASP A 2 6.65 -41.49 13.09
CA ASP A 2 7.90 -41.05 12.42
C ASP A 2 7.67 -40.18 11.17
N ASN A 3 6.62 -40.47 10.42
CA ASN A 3 6.28 -39.75 9.19
C ASN A 3 5.87 -38.27 9.44
N PHE A 4 5.45 -37.90 10.66
CA PHE A 4 5.11 -36.51 10.99
C PHE A 4 6.36 -35.70 11.30
N SER A 5 7.24 -36.23 12.15
CA SER A 5 8.52 -35.60 12.53
C SER A 5 9.41 -35.34 11.30
N GLU A 6 9.46 -36.29 10.36
CA GLU A 6 10.18 -36.13 9.09
C GLU A 6 9.56 -35.05 8.19
N LYS A 7 8.23 -35.00 8.06
CA LYS A 7 7.54 -33.98 7.25
C LYS A 7 7.71 -32.57 7.81
N THR A 8 7.65 -32.40 9.13
CA THR A 8 7.92 -31.10 9.77
C THR A 8 9.35 -30.64 9.51
N LYS A 9 10.33 -31.55 9.59
CA LYS A 9 11.74 -31.23 9.29
C LYS A 9 11.99 -30.92 7.80
N ALA A 10 11.28 -31.60 6.90
CA ALA A 10 11.48 -31.45 5.46
C ALA A 10 10.76 -30.24 4.84
N ILE A 11 9.61 -29.82 5.39
CA ILE A 11 8.75 -28.78 4.78
C ILE A 11 8.67 -27.53 5.65
N TYR A 12 8.38 -27.68 6.94
CA TYR A 12 8.10 -26.55 7.83
C TYR A 12 9.38 -25.78 8.21
N ILE A 13 10.43 -26.47 8.67
CA ILE A 13 11.68 -25.82 9.07
C ILE A 13 12.32 -25.04 7.93
N PRO A 14 12.46 -25.58 6.71
CA PRO A 14 13.10 -24.84 5.62
C PRO A 14 12.23 -23.68 5.13
N PHE A 15 10.90 -23.82 5.18
CA PHE A 15 9.99 -22.72 4.89
C PHE A 15 10.10 -21.57 5.89
N VAL A 16 10.13 -21.86 7.19
CA VAL A 16 10.31 -20.83 8.23
C VAL A 16 11.65 -20.12 8.03
N LYS A 17 12.74 -20.85 7.75
CA LYS A 17 14.04 -20.25 7.41
C LYS A 17 13.95 -19.33 6.20
N LEU A 18 13.25 -19.74 5.15
CA LEU A 18 13.05 -18.91 3.96
C LEU A 18 12.29 -17.63 4.27
N VAL A 19 11.22 -17.72 5.07
CA VAL A 19 10.44 -16.57 5.51
C VAL A 19 11.32 -15.59 6.29
N PHE A 20 12.04 -16.08 7.30
CA PHE A 20 12.95 -15.23 8.10
C PHE A 20 14.06 -14.60 7.25
N PHE A 21 14.70 -15.38 6.37
CA PHE A 21 15.73 -14.86 5.48
C PHE A 21 15.19 -13.79 4.54
N THR A 22 14.01 -14.02 3.95
CA THR A 22 13.36 -13.08 3.04
C THR A 22 13.00 -11.78 3.77
N LEU A 23 12.42 -11.88 4.96
CA LEU A 23 12.08 -10.73 5.80
C LEU A 23 13.33 -9.92 6.18
N SER A 24 14.36 -10.59 6.69
CA SER A 24 15.61 -9.95 7.11
C SER A 24 16.29 -9.27 5.92
N SER A 25 16.36 -9.93 4.77
CA SER A 25 16.93 -9.38 3.54
C SER A 25 16.16 -8.16 3.05
N LEU A 26 14.83 -8.20 3.06
CA LEU A 26 14.00 -7.05 2.65
C LEU A 26 14.12 -5.86 3.58
N ILE A 27 14.16 -6.10 4.89
CA ILE A 27 14.37 -5.05 5.89
C ILE A 27 15.74 -4.41 5.66
N LEU A 28 16.78 -5.22 5.46
CA LEU A 28 18.15 -4.76 5.23
C LEU A 28 18.29 -4.01 3.90
N MET A 29 17.69 -4.50 2.81
CA MET A 29 17.69 -3.81 1.50
C MET A 29 16.91 -2.50 1.55
N ASN A 30 15.77 -2.45 2.25
CA ASN A 30 15.04 -1.21 2.45
C ASN A 30 15.79 -0.22 3.35
N TRP A 31 16.59 -0.71 4.29
CA TRP A 31 17.42 0.15 5.13
C TRP A 31 18.61 0.72 4.36
N LEU A 32 19.28 -0.09 3.54
CA LEU A 32 20.44 0.32 2.74
C LEU A 32 20.07 1.18 1.52
N PHE A 33 18.95 0.88 0.85
CA PHE A 33 18.58 1.50 -0.43
C PHE A 33 17.24 2.25 -0.36
N GLY A 34 16.69 2.50 0.83
CA GLY A 34 15.31 2.97 1.04
C GLY A 34 14.92 4.23 0.26
N GLU A 35 15.83 5.20 0.17
CA GLU A 35 15.59 6.44 -0.60
C GLU A 35 15.61 6.19 -2.11
N GLN A 36 16.56 5.39 -2.62
CA GLN A 36 16.72 5.10 -4.05
C GLN A 36 15.67 4.12 -4.60
N LEU A 37 15.19 3.18 -3.79
CA LEU A 37 14.10 2.28 -4.15
C LEU A 37 12.74 3.00 -4.15
N SER A 38 12.59 4.07 -3.35
CA SER A 38 11.33 4.83 -3.27
C SER A 38 10.99 5.54 -4.58
N THR A 39 11.98 6.03 -5.30
CA THR A 39 11.82 6.71 -6.59
C THR A 39 11.50 5.71 -7.71
N LEU A 40 12.07 4.51 -7.68
CA LEU A 40 11.75 3.41 -8.60
C LEU A 40 10.33 2.85 -8.40
N ALA A 41 9.82 2.87 -7.17
CA ALA A 41 8.49 2.38 -6.82
C ALA A 41 7.34 3.25 -7.37
N ASN A 42 7.59 4.46 -7.88
CA ASN A 42 6.51 5.34 -8.36
C ASN A 42 5.81 4.86 -9.65
N ARG A 43 6.29 3.80 -10.31
CA ARG A 43 5.60 3.20 -11.46
C ARG A 43 4.67 2.07 -10.99
N TYR A 44 3.35 2.34 -10.99
CA TYR A 44 2.26 1.45 -10.55
C TYR A 44 2.36 -0.03 -10.97
N PHE A 45 3.00 -0.34 -12.10
CA PHE A 45 3.18 -1.72 -12.57
C PHE A 45 4.19 -2.53 -11.75
N TYR A 46 5.19 -1.86 -11.14
CA TYR A 46 6.19 -2.50 -10.31
C TYR A 46 5.64 -2.84 -8.92
N LEU A 47 4.76 -2.04 -8.32
CA LEU A 47 4.26 -2.31 -6.96
C LEU A 47 3.38 -3.55 -6.85
N SER A 48 2.53 -3.83 -7.83
CA SER A 48 1.57 -4.93 -7.72
C SER A 48 2.16 -6.29 -8.11
N SER A 49 3.12 -6.31 -9.05
CA SER A 49 3.64 -7.56 -9.62
C SER A 49 4.97 -7.98 -9.01
N PHE A 50 5.76 -7.04 -8.49
CA PHE A 50 7.08 -7.32 -7.92
C PHE A 50 7.03 -8.26 -6.71
N PRO A 51 6.08 -8.14 -5.75
CA PRO A 51 6.00 -9.09 -4.64
C PRO A 51 5.74 -10.52 -5.10
N PHE A 52 4.92 -10.70 -6.15
CA PHE A 52 4.63 -12.02 -6.74
C PHE A 52 5.81 -12.57 -7.54
N LEU A 53 6.49 -11.74 -8.34
CA LEU A 53 7.64 -12.16 -9.12
C LEU A 53 8.84 -12.50 -8.22
N LEU A 54 9.08 -11.70 -7.19
CA LEU A 54 10.15 -11.92 -6.22
C LEU A 54 9.87 -13.17 -5.38
N SER A 55 8.65 -13.35 -4.89
CA SER A 55 8.27 -14.58 -4.15
C SER A 55 8.38 -15.82 -5.02
N ALA A 56 7.96 -15.77 -6.29
CA ALA A 56 8.12 -16.87 -7.24
C ALA A 56 9.60 -17.19 -7.49
N ALA A 57 10.44 -16.17 -7.74
CA ALA A 57 11.87 -16.35 -7.94
C ALA A 57 12.56 -16.94 -6.70
N LEU A 58 12.27 -16.40 -5.51
CA LEU A 58 12.79 -16.91 -4.24
C LEU A 58 12.36 -18.35 -3.99
N CYS A 59 11.08 -18.68 -4.23
CA CYS A 59 10.60 -20.05 -4.13
C CYS A 59 11.37 -20.95 -5.07
N ILE A 60 11.48 -20.61 -6.37
CA ILE A 60 12.16 -21.38 -7.43
C ILE A 60 13.65 -21.62 -7.12
N VAL A 61 14.38 -20.57 -6.71
CA VAL A 61 15.81 -20.64 -6.41
C VAL A 61 16.06 -21.45 -5.14
N MET A 62 15.24 -21.24 -4.11
CA MET A 62 15.43 -21.89 -2.82
C MET A 62 14.82 -23.29 -2.73
N VAL A 63 14.09 -23.73 -3.76
CA VAL A 63 13.59 -25.12 -3.92
C VAL A 63 14.67 -26.16 -3.67
N LYS A 64 15.82 -25.98 -4.32
CA LYS A 64 16.94 -26.95 -4.30
C LYS A 64 17.69 -26.94 -2.96
N PRO A 65 18.16 -25.79 -2.43
CA PRO A 65 18.93 -25.77 -1.19
C PRO A 65 18.10 -26.07 0.05
N LEU A 66 16.78 -25.83 0.05
CA LEU A 66 15.92 -26.04 1.21
C LEU A 66 15.19 -27.38 1.22
N GLY A 67 15.27 -28.18 0.15
CA GLY A 67 14.63 -29.50 0.09
C GLY A 67 13.10 -29.49 0.13
N ILE A 68 12.46 -28.31 0.04
CA ILE A 68 11.01 -28.13 0.22
C ILE A 68 10.18 -28.94 -0.81
N LEU A 69 10.77 -29.29 -1.97
CA LEU A 69 10.06 -29.96 -3.07
C LEU A 69 10.67 -31.31 -3.46
N THR A 70 11.51 -31.92 -2.63
CA THR A 70 11.87 -33.35 -2.76
C THR A 70 10.77 -34.27 -2.19
N TYR A 71 9.68 -33.69 -1.68
CA TYR A 71 8.59 -34.43 -1.07
C TYR A 71 7.67 -35.10 -2.11
N LYS A 72 7.66 -36.44 -2.15
CA LYS A 72 6.72 -37.27 -2.92
C LYS A 72 5.39 -37.42 -2.15
N GLY A 73 4.56 -36.37 -2.18
CA GLY A 73 3.20 -36.39 -1.58
C GLY A 73 2.08 -36.43 -2.63
N ASN A 74 0.85 -36.72 -2.18
CA ASN A 74 -0.35 -36.76 -3.03
C ASN A 74 -0.84 -35.38 -3.52
N PHE A 75 -0.42 -34.29 -2.88
CA PHE A 75 -0.65 -32.95 -3.43
C PHE A 75 0.38 -32.65 -4.51
N SER A 76 -0.07 -32.07 -5.63
CA SER A 76 0.85 -31.67 -6.68
C SER A 76 1.87 -30.68 -6.11
N ARG A 77 3.14 -30.94 -6.39
CA ARG A 77 4.28 -30.05 -6.12
C ARG A 77 3.95 -28.59 -6.44
N SER A 78 3.16 -28.37 -7.49
CA SER A 78 2.66 -27.08 -7.95
C SER A 78 1.74 -26.38 -6.94
N LEU A 79 0.85 -27.10 -6.24
CA LEU A 79 -0.08 -26.49 -5.29
C LEU A 79 0.64 -25.96 -4.04
N VAL A 80 1.59 -26.72 -3.50
CA VAL A 80 2.44 -26.26 -2.38
C VAL A 80 3.23 -25.01 -2.77
N LEU A 81 3.78 -25.00 -3.98
CA LEU A 81 4.53 -23.86 -4.52
C LEU A 81 3.62 -22.63 -4.67
N ILE A 82 2.40 -22.79 -5.19
CA ILE A 82 1.42 -21.68 -5.33
C ILE A 82 1.08 -21.08 -3.96
N ILE A 83 0.81 -21.92 -2.95
CA ILE A 83 0.51 -21.45 -1.58
C ILE A 83 1.70 -20.68 -1.00
N MET A 84 2.92 -21.20 -1.16
CA MET A 84 4.13 -20.54 -0.67
C MET A 84 4.36 -19.19 -1.36
N VAL A 85 4.25 -19.13 -2.69
CA VAL A 85 4.40 -17.89 -3.46
C VAL A 85 3.36 -16.86 -3.04
N PHE A 86 2.10 -17.26 -2.89
CA PHE A 86 1.04 -16.36 -2.45
C PHE A 86 1.32 -15.79 -1.05
N TYR A 87 1.71 -16.65 -0.12
CA TYR A 87 2.03 -16.24 1.24
C TYR A 87 3.25 -15.32 1.32
N LEU A 88 4.34 -15.66 0.62
CA LEU A 88 5.53 -14.82 0.55
C LEU A 88 5.23 -13.48 -0.10
N SER A 89 4.42 -13.45 -1.16
CA SER A 89 3.98 -12.21 -1.79
C SER A 89 3.28 -11.28 -0.79
N MET A 90 2.33 -11.81 -0.01
CA MET A 90 1.67 -11.03 1.05
C MET A 90 2.65 -10.48 2.09
N LEU A 91 3.59 -11.30 2.57
CA LEU A 91 4.60 -10.86 3.53
C LEU A 91 5.50 -9.77 2.96
N ILE A 92 6.00 -9.96 1.72
CA ILE A 92 6.84 -8.99 1.02
C ILE A 92 6.12 -7.65 0.92
N THR A 93 4.86 -7.64 0.50
CA THR A 93 4.05 -6.42 0.40
C THR A 93 3.91 -5.71 1.75
N MET A 94 3.64 -6.43 2.83
CA MET A 94 3.50 -5.81 4.16
C MET A 94 4.81 -5.24 4.68
N VAL A 95 5.92 -5.92 4.42
CA VAL A 95 7.25 -5.54 4.92
C VAL A 95 7.83 -4.36 4.15
N GLN A 96 7.46 -4.16 2.89
CA GLN A 96 7.88 -2.98 2.12
C GLN A 96 7.43 -1.67 2.77
N ASP A 97 6.29 -1.67 3.46
CA ASP A 97 5.77 -0.49 4.15
C ASP A 97 6.32 -0.29 5.56
N LEU A 98 6.90 -1.33 6.18
CA LEU A 98 7.29 -1.32 7.59
C LEU A 98 8.45 -0.35 7.88
N PRO A 99 9.59 -0.39 7.15
CA PRO A 99 10.72 0.50 7.39
C PRO A 99 10.33 1.97 7.26
N ARG A 100 9.50 2.30 6.27
CA ARG A 100 8.94 3.66 6.11
C ARG A 100 8.08 4.06 7.31
N CYS A 101 7.33 3.15 7.91
CA CYS A 101 6.53 3.48 9.09
C CYS A 101 7.41 3.65 10.34
N CYS A 102 8.50 2.88 10.47
CA CYS A 102 9.41 2.93 11.61
C CYS A 102 10.45 4.06 11.54
N SER A 103 10.86 4.49 10.34
CA SER A 103 11.90 5.52 10.13
C SER A 103 11.37 6.94 10.07
N ASN A 104 10.06 7.13 9.93
CA ASN A 104 9.49 8.46 9.76
C ASN A 104 9.44 9.21 11.10
N GLU A 105 10.48 10.00 11.37
CA GLU A 105 10.39 11.07 12.37
C GLU A 105 9.29 12.06 11.96
N VAL A 106 8.40 12.35 12.91
CA VAL A 106 7.37 13.36 12.72
C VAL A 106 7.98 14.72 12.96
N LYS A 107 8.19 15.50 11.90
CA LYS A 107 8.70 16.86 12.02
C LYS A 107 7.58 17.80 12.41
N SER A 108 7.78 18.53 13.50
CA SER A 108 6.79 19.50 13.97
C SER A 108 7.12 20.89 13.45
N TYR A 109 6.12 21.51 12.83
CA TYR A 109 6.15 22.91 12.42
C TYR A 109 5.08 23.67 13.17
N ASN A 110 5.43 24.89 13.57
CA ASN A 110 4.45 25.77 14.18
C ASN A 110 3.45 26.29 13.15
N ASP A 111 3.89 26.50 11.90
CA ASP A 111 3.08 27.15 10.85
C ASP A 111 3.36 26.56 9.45
N PRO A 112 2.32 26.33 8.61
CA PRO A 112 2.44 26.02 7.19
C PRO A 112 3.44 26.87 6.38
N TYR A 113 3.66 28.16 6.70
CA TYR A 113 4.61 29.00 5.95
C TYR A 113 6.06 28.49 6.03
N SER A 114 6.42 27.84 7.14
CA SER A 114 7.76 27.30 7.36
C SER A 114 8.07 26.04 6.53
N LEU A 115 7.07 25.46 5.85
CA LEU A 115 7.25 24.28 5.00
C LEU A 115 7.99 24.59 3.69
N ASN A 116 7.91 25.83 3.20
CA ASN A 116 8.41 26.19 1.88
C ASN A 116 9.95 26.06 1.73
N SER A 117 10.69 26.18 2.83
CA SER A 117 12.16 26.17 2.89
C SER A 117 12.79 24.78 3.02
N SER A 118 11.98 23.72 3.09
CA SER A 118 12.50 22.40 3.44
C SER A 118 12.20 21.32 2.39
N SER A 119 13.21 20.53 2.02
CA SER A 119 13.14 19.43 1.04
C SER A 119 12.62 18.14 1.67
N HIS A 120 11.58 18.23 2.49
CA HIS A 120 11.23 17.10 3.32
C HIS A 120 10.44 16.04 2.58
N GLN A 121 10.70 14.80 2.92
CA GLN A 121 9.80 13.67 2.71
C GLN A 121 9.28 13.27 4.11
N GLY A 122 8.07 12.73 4.20
CA GLY A 122 7.59 12.09 5.43
C GLY A 122 6.36 12.72 6.08
N ASN A 123 6.24 12.51 7.39
CA ASN A 123 5.08 12.87 8.20
C ASN A 123 5.36 14.14 9.00
N ILE A 124 4.37 15.01 9.07
CA ILE A 124 4.51 16.38 9.55
C ILE A 124 3.40 16.70 10.54
N THR A 125 3.70 17.32 11.67
CA THR A 125 2.68 17.93 12.54
C THR A 125 2.65 19.43 12.32
N LEU A 126 1.46 19.98 12.09
CA LEU A 126 1.23 21.41 12.00
C LEU A 126 0.41 21.84 13.21
N LYS A 127 0.95 22.75 14.02
CA LYS A 127 0.25 23.25 15.22
C LYS A 127 -0.78 24.31 14.86
N ASN A 128 -0.38 25.33 14.11
CA ASN A 128 -1.25 26.44 13.76
C ASN A 128 -1.44 26.45 12.25
N TYR A 129 -2.63 26.07 11.78
CA TYR A 129 -3.00 26.16 10.38
C TYR A 129 -4.46 26.60 10.26
N ASN A 130 -4.79 27.26 9.16
CA ASN A 130 -6.12 27.82 8.93
C ASN A 130 -6.78 27.14 7.73
N VAL A 131 -7.81 26.34 8.01
CA VAL A 131 -8.55 25.60 6.99
C VAL A 131 -9.56 26.52 6.30
N MET A 132 -9.27 26.86 5.06
CA MET A 132 -10.13 27.74 4.27
C MET A 132 -11.20 26.95 3.51
N ARG A 133 -12.21 26.43 4.23
CA ARG A 133 -13.30 25.63 3.61
C ARG A 133 -14.06 26.35 2.50
N SER A 134 -14.14 27.69 2.52
CA SER A 134 -14.75 28.48 1.45
C SER A 134 -14.00 28.42 0.12
N LYS A 135 -12.77 27.90 0.12
CA LYS A 135 -11.88 27.84 -1.05
C LYS A 135 -11.56 26.41 -1.47
N ILE A 136 -12.42 25.46 -1.10
CA ILE A 136 -12.32 24.06 -1.55
C ILE A 136 -12.36 24.01 -3.08
N ILE A 137 -11.50 23.18 -3.65
CA ILE A 137 -11.48 22.87 -5.08
C ILE A 137 -11.77 21.39 -5.25
N ASP A 138 -12.59 21.05 -6.23
CA ASP A 138 -12.79 19.69 -6.72
C ASP A 138 -12.54 19.61 -8.23
N LYS A 139 -11.77 18.62 -8.66
CA LYS A 139 -11.52 18.33 -10.09
C LYS A 139 -11.67 16.85 -10.38
N ILE A 140 -12.42 16.55 -11.43
CA ILE A 140 -12.57 15.19 -11.94
C ILE A 140 -11.48 14.91 -12.97
N SER A 141 -10.87 13.73 -12.87
CA SER A 141 -10.03 13.15 -13.90
C SER A 141 -10.53 11.76 -14.27
N LEU A 142 -10.49 11.42 -15.55
CA LEU A 142 -10.92 10.14 -16.09
C LEU A 142 -9.71 9.43 -16.71
N ASN A 143 -9.42 8.21 -16.26
CA ASN A 143 -8.35 7.38 -16.83
C ASN A 143 -8.93 6.03 -17.25
N SER A 144 -8.64 5.59 -18.47
CA SER A 144 -9.01 4.25 -18.94
C SER A 144 -7.88 3.25 -18.65
N ARG A 145 -8.24 2.04 -18.19
CA ARG A 145 -7.31 0.93 -17.99
C ARG A 145 -7.90 -0.38 -18.48
N SER A 146 -7.06 -1.23 -19.07
CA SER A 146 -7.47 -2.59 -19.49
C SER A 146 -7.50 -3.53 -18.28
N ALA A 147 -8.59 -4.27 -18.10
CA ALA A 147 -8.72 -5.32 -17.08
C ALA A 147 -9.12 -6.65 -17.72
N ARG A 148 -8.93 -7.77 -16.99
CA ARG A 148 -9.20 -9.16 -17.46
C ARG A 148 -10.65 -9.44 -17.90
N GLY A 149 -11.57 -8.49 -17.77
CA GLY A 149 -12.97 -8.58 -18.20
C GLY A 149 -13.46 -7.40 -19.04
N GLY A 150 -12.55 -6.63 -19.65
CA GLY A 150 -12.86 -5.45 -20.47
C GLY A 150 -12.12 -4.19 -20.01
N SER A 151 -12.27 -3.10 -20.76
CA SER A 151 -11.78 -1.79 -20.35
C SER A 151 -12.60 -1.23 -19.18
N ILE A 152 -11.92 -0.60 -18.23
CA ILE A 152 -12.48 0.07 -17.06
C ILE A 152 -12.13 1.55 -17.18
N ILE A 153 -13.09 2.42 -16.87
CA ILE A 153 -12.85 3.86 -16.68
C ILE A 153 -12.75 4.10 -15.18
N SER A 154 -11.58 4.57 -14.74
CA SER A 154 -11.36 5.03 -13.38
C SER A 154 -11.65 6.52 -13.31
N ILE A 155 -12.68 6.86 -12.54
CA ILE A 155 -13.09 8.23 -12.24
C ILE A 155 -12.41 8.61 -10.94
N SER A 156 -11.56 9.64 -10.95
CA SER A 156 -10.97 10.18 -9.73
C SER A 156 -11.48 11.59 -9.49
N ASN A 157 -11.86 11.89 -8.24
CA ASN A 157 -12.14 13.26 -7.80
C ASN A 157 -11.03 13.73 -6.86
N HIS A 158 -10.36 14.78 -7.27
CA HIS A 158 -9.28 15.42 -6.55
C HIS A 158 -9.85 16.59 -5.76
N VAL A 159 -10.04 16.41 -4.45
CA VAL A 159 -10.53 17.49 -3.58
C VAL A 159 -9.37 18.08 -2.78
N SER A 160 -9.23 19.40 -2.83
CA SER A 160 -8.15 20.16 -2.20
C SER A 160 -8.69 21.29 -1.33
N VAL A 161 -8.11 21.49 -0.15
CA VAL A 161 -8.48 22.54 0.81
C VAL A 161 -7.23 23.32 1.22
N PRO A 162 -7.20 24.66 1.16
CA PRO A 162 -6.04 25.41 1.60
C PRO A 162 -5.93 25.39 3.13
N LEU A 163 -4.69 25.27 3.62
CA LEU A 163 -4.35 25.29 5.05
C LEU A 163 -3.73 26.63 5.50
N ASN A 164 -3.58 27.58 4.59
CA ASN A 164 -3.09 28.92 4.90
C ASN A 164 -3.67 29.98 3.95
N ILE A 165 -3.59 31.25 4.38
CA ILE A 165 -4.19 32.39 3.68
C ILE A 165 -3.53 32.63 2.32
N SER A 166 -2.22 32.37 2.20
CA SER A 166 -1.48 32.52 0.95
C SER A 166 -1.76 31.41 -0.06
N MET A 167 -2.52 30.37 0.32
CA MET A 167 -2.83 29.20 -0.50
C MET A 167 -1.59 28.51 -1.08
N THR A 168 -0.52 28.44 -0.30
CA THR A 168 0.70 27.72 -0.69
C THR A 168 0.74 26.30 -0.14
N VAL A 169 -0.06 26.00 0.89
CA VAL A 169 -0.13 24.68 1.53
C VAL A 169 -1.56 24.17 1.46
N TRP A 170 -1.73 22.94 0.98
CA TRP A 170 -3.03 22.36 0.69
C TRP A 170 -3.17 20.98 1.32
N ALA A 171 -4.29 20.73 1.99
CA ALA A 171 -4.74 19.39 2.34
C ALA A 171 -5.50 18.78 1.15
N VAL A 172 -5.21 17.53 0.82
CA VAL A 172 -5.86 16.83 -0.30
C VAL A 172 -6.43 15.48 0.11
N PHE A 173 -7.51 15.11 -0.58
CA PHE A 173 -8.28 13.91 -0.33
C PHE A 173 -8.44 13.12 -1.64
N PRO A 174 -7.96 11.87 -1.71
CA PRO A 174 -8.24 10.97 -2.82
C PRO A 174 -9.66 10.45 -2.77
N PHE A 175 -10.37 10.54 -3.89
CA PHE A 175 -11.58 9.76 -4.14
C PHE A 175 -11.50 9.14 -5.52
N SER A 176 -11.82 7.86 -5.63
CA SER A 176 -11.83 7.16 -6.91
C SER A 176 -12.96 6.14 -6.96
N GLN A 177 -13.54 5.99 -8.13
CA GLN A 177 -14.53 4.96 -8.42
C GLN A 177 -14.28 4.43 -9.84
N ASP A 178 -14.39 3.12 -9.98
CA ASP A 178 -14.23 2.44 -11.26
C ASP A 178 -15.60 2.09 -11.84
N ILE A 179 -15.74 2.26 -13.15
CA ILE A 179 -16.89 1.81 -13.95
C ILE A 179 -16.42 1.03 -15.17
N LYS A 180 -17.25 0.16 -15.73
CA LYS A 180 -16.94 -0.52 -16.99
C LYS A 180 -16.92 0.49 -18.14
N ALA A 181 -15.98 0.39 -19.07
CA ALA A 181 -15.86 1.38 -20.15
C ALA A 181 -16.98 1.31 -21.19
N ASN A 182 -17.71 0.18 -21.26
CA ASN A 182 -18.91 0.04 -22.07
C ASN A 182 -20.19 0.54 -21.35
N SER A 183 -20.06 1.19 -20.20
CA SER A 183 -21.18 1.82 -19.50
C SER A 183 -21.79 2.94 -20.36
N SER A 184 -23.10 3.13 -20.28
CA SER A 184 -23.77 4.26 -20.92
C SER A 184 -23.24 5.60 -20.38
N GLU A 185 -23.34 6.65 -21.20
CA GLU A 185 -23.00 8.02 -20.80
C GLU A 185 -23.80 8.48 -19.58
N THR A 186 -25.07 8.05 -19.48
CA THR A 186 -25.92 8.31 -18.31
C THR A 186 -25.33 7.70 -17.02
N MET A 187 -24.80 6.48 -17.10
CA MET A 187 -24.18 5.81 -15.96
C MET A 187 -22.86 6.50 -15.56
N LEU A 188 -22.04 6.90 -16.54
CA LEU A 188 -20.82 7.68 -16.30
C LEU A 188 -21.15 9.00 -15.59
N ASN A 189 -22.11 9.77 -16.10
CA ASN A 189 -22.51 11.05 -15.52
C ASN A 189 -23.08 10.90 -14.10
N SER A 190 -23.91 9.87 -13.88
CA SER A 190 -24.43 9.57 -12.53
C SER A 190 -23.32 9.20 -11.55
N SER A 191 -22.31 8.45 -11.99
CA SER A 191 -21.17 8.04 -11.17
C SER A 191 -20.28 9.25 -10.83
N ILE A 192 -20.03 10.14 -11.80
CA ILE A 192 -19.31 11.40 -11.56
C ILE A 192 -20.07 12.25 -10.53
N HIS A 193 -21.39 12.40 -10.68
CA HIS A 193 -22.21 13.18 -9.77
C HIS A 193 -22.20 12.60 -8.35
N ALA A 194 -22.40 11.29 -8.23
CA ALA A 194 -22.35 10.59 -6.94
C ALA A 194 -20.99 10.74 -6.27
N LEU A 195 -19.88 10.56 -7.02
CA LEU A 195 -18.54 10.70 -6.50
C LEU A 195 -18.28 12.14 -6.01
N ARG A 196 -18.70 13.16 -6.77
CA ARG A 196 -18.61 14.58 -6.35
C ARG A 196 -19.41 14.85 -5.08
N HIS A 197 -20.64 14.35 -5.00
CA HIS A 197 -21.49 14.56 -3.83
C HIS A 197 -20.86 13.92 -2.58
N MET A 198 -20.49 12.64 -2.66
CA MET A 198 -19.88 11.89 -1.55
C MET A 198 -18.57 12.54 -1.08
N SER A 199 -17.69 12.90 -2.02
CA SER A 199 -16.40 13.52 -1.69
C SER A 199 -16.54 14.89 -1.06
N ARG A 200 -17.44 15.75 -1.57
CA ARG A 200 -17.74 17.05 -0.95
C ARG A 200 -18.33 16.88 0.46
N GLN A 201 -19.27 15.96 0.63
CA GLN A 201 -19.86 15.67 1.94
C GLN A 201 -18.79 15.22 2.93
N HIS A 202 -17.89 14.31 2.51
CA HIS A 202 -16.79 13.84 3.34
C HIS A 202 -15.84 14.98 3.73
N VAL A 203 -15.37 15.79 2.78
CA VAL A 203 -14.43 16.88 3.06
C VAL A 203 -15.06 18.01 3.87
N ASN A 204 -16.35 18.31 3.63
CA ASN A 204 -17.07 19.33 4.40
C ASN A 204 -17.30 18.92 5.86
N SER A 205 -17.57 17.64 6.11
CA SER A 205 -17.73 17.10 7.46
C SER A 205 -16.40 16.70 8.12
N TYR A 206 -15.29 16.68 7.38
CA TYR A 206 -13.99 16.29 7.91
C TYR A 206 -13.55 17.22 9.03
N ASP A 207 -13.33 16.70 10.24
CA ASP A 207 -12.80 17.48 11.35
C ASP A 207 -11.27 17.57 11.26
N PHE A 208 -10.78 18.80 11.03
CA PHE A 208 -9.35 19.04 10.96
C PHE A 208 -8.72 19.10 12.36
N SER A 209 -9.49 19.39 13.43
CA SER A 209 -8.96 19.41 14.79
C SER A 209 -8.44 18.04 15.25
N ASP A 210 -8.99 16.96 14.71
CA ASP A 210 -8.60 15.57 14.98
C ASP A 210 -7.37 15.10 14.17
N VAL A 211 -6.78 15.96 13.32
CA VAL A 211 -5.63 15.57 12.51
C VAL A 211 -4.40 15.40 13.39
N LYS A 212 -3.89 14.17 13.45
CA LYS A 212 -2.70 13.80 14.21
C LYS A 212 -1.41 14.15 13.47
N TYR A 213 -1.40 13.99 12.15
CA TYR A 213 -0.28 14.40 11.30
C TYR A 213 -0.73 14.55 9.83
N PHE A 214 0.10 15.22 9.06
CA PHE A 214 -0.01 15.35 7.62
C PHE A 214 1.10 14.55 6.94
N LYS A 215 0.74 13.72 5.97
CA LYS A 215 1.72 13.05 5.10
C LYS A 215 1.99 13.94 3.90
N LEU A 216 3.25 14.32 3.68
CA LEU A 216 3.62 15.02 2.45
C LEU A 216 3.50 14.08 1.25
N ILE A 217 2.85 14.56 0.19
CA ILE A 217 2.74 13.83 -1.06
C ILE A 217 4.01 14.07 -1.88
N PRO A 218 4.77 13.02 -2.24
CA PRO A 218 5.98 13.15 -3.04
C PRO A 218 5.66 13.52 -4.49
N ASP A 219 6.68 13.99 -5.20
CA ASP A 219 6.59 14.28 -6.64
C ASP A 219 6.14 13.04 -7.42
N SER A 220 5.01 13.16 -8.10
CA SER A 220 4.32 12.10 -8.82
C SER A 220 3.22 12.69 -9.70
N ASP A 221 2.79 11.97 -10.74
CA ASP A 221 1.65 12.36 -11.58
C ASP A 221 0.39 12.62 -10.74
N TYR A 222 0.27 11.92 -9.62
CA TYR A 222 -0.81 12.11 -8.65
C TYR A 222 -0.74 13.48 -7.97
N ARG A 223 0.45 13.93 -7.54
CA ARG A 223 0.66 15.29 -7.01
C ARG A 223 0.39 16.35 -8.09
N ASP A 224 0.80 16.10 -9.32
CA ASP A 224 0.66 17.03 -10.43
C ASP A 224 -0.81 17.27 -10.82
N ASN A 225 -1.66 16.25 -10.67
CA ASN A 225 -3.11 16.40 -10.84
C ASN A 225 -3.73 17.38 -9.83
N TYR A 226 -3.29 17.35 -8.57
CA TYR A 226 -3.73 18.35 -7.58
C TYR A 226 -3.21 19.73 -7.91
N ILE A 227 -1.92 19.86 -8.23
CA ILE A 227 -1.29 21.15 -8.54
C ILE A 227 -1.93 21.79 -9.76
N SER A 228 -2.16 21.03 -10.84
CA SER A 228 -2.84 21.52 -12.04
C SER A 228 -4.26 22.00 -11.73
N SER A 229 -5.02 21.26 -10.90
CA SER A 229 -6.36 21.68 -10.47
C SER A 229 -6.35 23.01 -9.72
N ILE A 230 -5.35 23.22 -8.87
CA ILE A 230 -5.19 24.46 -8.10
C ILE A 230 -4.83 25.62 -9.03
N TYR A 231 -3.92 25.41 -9.99
CA TYR A 231 -3.50 26.45 -10.93
C TYR A 231 -4.58 26.83 -11.95
N GLU A 232 -5.46 25.90 -12.33
CA GLU A 232 -6.61 26.21 -13.17
C GLU A 232 -7.60 27.13 -12.45
N LYS A 233 -7.91 26.84 -11.18
CA LYS A 233 -8.83 27.67 -10.38
C LYS A 233 -8.20 28.99 -9.94
N TYR A 234 -6.90 28.98 -9.63
CA TYR A 234 -6.14 30.12 -9.13
C TYR A 234 -4.88 30.36 -9.96
N PRO A 235 -5.00 30.97 -11.16
CA PRO A 235 -3.86 31.19 -12.07
C PRO A 235 -2.73 32.02 -11.46
N LYS A 236 -3.03 32.90 -10.50
CA LYS A 236 -2.04 33.72 -9.76
C LYS A 236 -1.06 32.91 -8.92
N LEU A 237 -1.34 31.62 -8.70
CA LEU A 237 -0.44 30.70 -7.99
C LEU A 237 0.52 29.97 -8.95
N LYS A 238 0.33 30.06 -10.27
CA LYS A 238 1.25 29.43 -11.25
C LYS A 238 2.69 29.89 -11.00
N GLY A 239 3.61 28.94 -10.95
CA GLY A 239 5.03 29.18 -10.67
C GLY A 239 5.39 29.31 -9.19
N LYS A 240 4.42 29.33 -8.26
CA LYS A 240 4.70 29.28 -6.82
C LYS A 240 4.87 27.84 -6.36
N LYS A 241 5.79 27.60 -5.43
CA LYS A 241 5.96 26.28 -4.81
C LYS A 241 4.72 25.95 -3.96
N LEU A 242 3.97 24.92 -4.36
CA LEU A 242 2.83 24.40 -3.62
C LEU A 242 3.21 23.14 -2.84
N THR A 243 2.84 23.13 -1.56
CA THR A 243 3.02 21.99 -0.65
C THR A 243 1.71 21.23 -0.54
N ILE A 244 1.71 19.96 -0.92
CA ILE A 244 0.52 19.10 -0.95
C ILE A 244 0.60 18.07 0.17
N LEU A 245 -0.37 18.10 1.07
CA LEU A 245 -0.43 17.31 2.30
C LEU A 245 -1.68 16.43 2.32
N SER A 246 -1.55 15.20 2.78
CA SER A 246 -2.69 14.30 3.05
C SER A 246 -2.91 14.21 4.56
N PRO A 247 -4.06 14.67 5.10
CA PRO A 247 -4.31 14.62 6.53
C PRO A 247 -4.54 13.18 7.02
N LYS A 248 -4.07 12.88 8.24
CA LYS A 248 -4.21 11.59 8.91
C LYS A 248 -4.69 11.79 10.35
N ASN A 249 -5.80 11.15 10.69
CA ASN A 249 -6.47 11.20 12.00
C ASN A 249 -6.04 10.05 12.95
N ILE A 250 -5.31 9.06 12.43
CA ILE A 250 -4.78 7.95 13.25
C ILE A 250 -3.38 8.33 13.70
N GLU A 251 -3.07 8.15 14.97
CA GLU A 251 -1.72 8.37 15.50
C GLU A 251 -0.70 7.45 14.82
N LEU A 252 0.48 7.98 14.51
CA LEU A 252 1.52 7.23 13.80
C LEU A 252 1.88 5.92 14.54
N LYS A 253 2.07 5.98 15.87
CA LYS A 253 2.36 4.81 16.71
C LYS A 253 1.26 3.75 16.61
N LYS A 254 -0.01 4.17 16.72
CA LYS A 254 -1.17 3.26 16.60
C LYS A 254 -1.24 2.61 15.23
N SER A 255 -0.97 3.37 14.17
CA SER A 255 -0.89 2.85 12.79
C SER A 255 0.22 1.80 12.63
N ILE A 256 1.40 2.05 13.21
CA ILE A 256 2.52 1.09 13.24
C ILE A 256 2.12 -0.20 13.97
N TYR A 257 1.53 -0.09 15.16
CA TYR A 257 1.10 -1.27 15.94
C TYR A 257 0.05 -2.10 15.22
N ILE A 258 -0.91 -1.47 14.55
CA ILE A 258 -1.91 -2.19 13.74
C ILE A 258 -1.21 -2.96 12.61
N LYS A 259 -0.29 -2.32 11.88
CA LYS A 259 0.47 -2.98 10.80
C LYS A 259 1.34 -4.12 11.31
N LEU A 260 2.02 -3.93 12.44
CA LEU A 260 2.78 -4.99 13.10
C LEU A 260 1.87 -6.14 13.54
N GLY A 261 0.71 -5.85 14.13
CA GLY A 261 -0.28 -6.85 14.51
C GLY A 261 -0.75 -7.68 13.32
N PHE A 262 -1.04 -7.06 12.19
CA PHE A 262 -1.35 -7.76 10.95
C PHE A 262 -0.19 -8.62 10.43
N LEU A 263 1.04 -8.12 10.51
CA LEU A 263 2.23 -8.89 10.13
C LEU A 263 2.37 -10.15 11.01
N PHE A 264 2.24 -10.02 12.33
CA PHE A 264 2.27 -11.16 13.25
C PHE A 264 1.14 -12.14 13.00
N PHE A 265 -0.08 -11.63 12.78
CA PHE A 265 -1.24 -12.47 12.45
C PHE A 265 -0.99 -13.28 11.18
N ILE A 266 -0.49 -12.66 10.11
CA ILE A 266 -0.17 -13.36 8.86
C ILE A 266 0.94 -14.38 9.08
N LEU A 267 1.98 -14.05 9.85
CA LEU A 267 3.07 -14.98 10.16
C LEU A 267 2.56 -16.24 10.85
N ILE A 268 1.69 -16.08 11.86
CA ILE A 268 1.09 -17.18 12.61
C ILE A 268 0.13 -17.97 11.69
N PHE A 269 -0.78 -17.27 11.02
CA PHE A 269 -1.79 -17.88 10.16
C PHE A 269 -1.19 -18.66 9.00
N GLY A 270 -0.18 -18.11 8.32
CA GLY A 270 0.51 -18.83 7.24
C GLY A 270 1.31 -20.03 7.73
N GLY A 271 1.94 -19.93 8.90
CA GLY A 271 2.55 -21.06 9.58
C GLY A 271 1.54 -22.17 9.87
N MET A 272 0.35 -21.82 10.36
CA MET A 272 -0.74 -22.77 10.62
C MET A 272 -1.30 -23.39 9.33
N CYS A 273 -1.52 -22.62 8.27
CA CYS A 273 -1.99 -23.16 6.99
C CYS A 273 -1.04 -24.22 6.43
N LEU A 274 0.27 -23.99 6.49
CA LEU A 274 1.25 -24.99 6.07
C LEU A 274 1.29 -26.20 6.99
N PHE A 275 1.13 -25.99 8.29
CA PHE A 275 1.03 -27.08 9.26
C PHE A 275 -0.18 -27.99 8.97
N VAL A 276 -1.36 -27.39 8.73
CA VAL A 276 -2.58 -28.13 8.36
C VAL A 276 -2.41 -28.88 7.04
N VAL A 277 -1.75 -28.28 6.04
CA VAL A 277 -1.45 -28.97 4.77
C VAL A 277 -0.55 -30.19 5.00
N ILE A 278 0.44 -30.08 5.89
CA ILE A 278 1.32 -31.20 6.28
C ILE A 278 0.53 -32.29 7.02
N GLU A 279 -0.36 -31.90 7.93
CA GLU A 279 -1.12 -32.82 8.77
C GLU A 279 -2.21 -33.57 7.98
N LEU A 280 -2.97 -32.88 7.12
CA LEU A 280 -3.93 -33.50 6.20
C LEU A 280 -3.26 -34.51 5.27
N GLN A 281 -2.02 -34.25 4.85
CA GLN A 281 -1.23 -35.19 4.06
C GLN A 281 -0.80 -36.41 4.86
N SER A 282 -0.47 -36.25 6.15
CA SER A 282 -0.14 -37.38 7.03
C SER A 282 -1.33 -38.32 7.24
N LEU A 283 -2.53 -37.76 7.42
CA LEU A 283 -3.77 -38.51 7.63
C LEU A 283 -4.18 -39.30 6.38
N LYS A 284 -4.09 -38.68 5.19
CA LYS A 284 -4.47 -39.34 3.93
C LYS A 284 -3.54 -40.48 3.53
N GLN A 285 -2.25 -40.38 3.87
CA GLN A 285 -1.29 -41.46 3.61
C GLN A 285 -1.55 -42.66 4.53
N SER A 286 -1.81 -42.41 5.81
CA SER A 286 -2.20 -43.47 6.76
C SER A 286 -3.52 -44.17 6.43
N ALA A 287 -4.40 -43.54 5.64
CA ALA A 287 -5.66 -44.12 5.17
C ALA A 287 -5.49 -44.97 3.90
N ASN A 288 -4.46 -44.72 3.09
CA ASN A 288 -4.17 -45.49 1.88
C ASN A 288 -3.24 -46.71 2.13
N ASP A 289 -2.50 -46.70 3.25
CA ASP A 289 -1.62 -47.81 3.66
C ASP A 289 -2.36 -48.89 4.50
N LYS A 290 -3.69 -48.78 4.65
CA LYS A 290 -4.59 -49.77 5.26
C LYS A 290 -5.47 -50.41 4.20
#